data_AF-A0A3M0ZWT3-F1
#
_entry.id   AF-A0A3M0ZWT3-F1
#
_cell.length_a   1.000
_cell.length_b   1.000
_cell.length_c   1.000
_cell.angle_alpha   90.00
_cell.angle_beta   90.00
_cell.angle_gamma   90.00
#
_symmetry.space_group_name_H-M   'P 1'
#
loop_
_entity.id
_entity.type
_entity.pdbx_description
1 polymer ?
#
loop_
_entity_poly.entity_id
_entity_poly.type
_entity_poly.pdbx_seq_one_letter_code
_entity_poly.pdbx_strand_id
1 'polypeptide(L)'
;PTKNLQAFLAYCRGLEEEDSGNYINAMKFYQQAKALDPGFKRSQQKAEAMQSLNEAGGDKQQILTEIARVEGKETPPEIGAEELVDMRLDNLRNNLNSIFVPGQDARKSVEEAATSGANLGELPPPPENPR
;
A
#
# COMPACT_ATOMS: atom_id res chain seq x y z
N PRO A 1 22.47 18.66 14.42
CA PRO A 1 23.46 18.63 13.33
C PRO A 1 24.77 18.02 13.80
N THR A 2 25.41 17.16 12.99
CA THR A 2 26.74 16.64 13.32
C THR A 2 27.78 17.76 13.29
N LYS A 3 28.78 17.68 14.18
CA LYS A 3 29.95 18.57 14.18
C LYS A 3 31.20 17.87 13.63
N ASN A 4 31.10 16.58 13.31
CA ASN A 4 32.19 15.79 12.77
C ASN A 4 32.09 15.80 11.23
N LEU A 5 33.01 16.53 10.58
CA LEU A 5 33.05 16.62 9.12
C LEU A 5 33.19 15.24 8.46
N GLN A 6 33.97 14.34 9.05
CA GLN A 6 34.17 13.01 8.49
C GLN A 6 32.89 12.16 8.57
N ALA A 7 32.12 12.30 9.65
CA ALA A 7 30.80 11.68 9.78
C ALA A 7 29.82 12.25 8.74
N PHE A 8 29.85 13.56 8.51
CA PHE A 8 29.02 14.21 7.48
C PHE A 8 29.37 13.72 6.07
N LEU A 9 30.65 13.64 5.72
CA LEU A 9 31.09 13.14 4.41
C LEU A 9 30.72 11.67 4.19
N ALA A 10 30.85 10.84 5.24
CA ALA A 10 30.40 9.46 5.17
C ALA A 10 28.88 9.38 4.95
N TYR A 11 28.09 10.22 5.63
CA TYR A 11 26.65 10.31 5.40
C TYR A 11 26.28 10.73 3.97
N CYS A 12 26.98 11.72 3.39
CA CYS A 12 26.77 12.11 1.99
C CYS A 12 27.07 10.97 1.01
N ARG A 13 28.16 10.22 1.22
CA ARG A 13 28.45 9.02 0.41
C ARG A 13 27.39 7.94 0.55
N GLY A 14 26.82 7.81 1.75
CA GLY A 14 25.68 6.91 1.98
C GLY A 14 24.47 7.30 1.11
N LEU A 15 24.17 8.59 1.02
CA LEU A 15 23.08 9.11 0.17
C LEU A 15 23.36 8.87 -1.31
N GLU A 16 24.59 9.10 -1.78
CA GLU A 16 24.98 8.84 -3.18
C GLU A 16 24.79 7.35 -3.56
N GLU A 17 25.14 6.43 -2.67
CA GLU A 17 24.92 4.99 -2.88
C GLU A 17 23.42 4.63 -2.81
N GLU A 18 22.65 5.25 -1.91
CA GLU A 18 21.20 5.09 -1.81
C GLU A 18 20.50 5.52 -3.11
N ASP A 19 20.88 6.68 -3.65
CA ASP A 19 20.39 7.20 -4.93
C ASP A 19 20.80 6.31 -6.11
N SER A 20 21.97 5.66 -6.01
CA SER A 20 22.44 4.67 -6.98
C SER A 20 21.75 3.31 -6.85
N GLY A 21 20.87 3.13 -5.86
CA GLY A 21 20.19 1.86 -5.55
C GLY A 21 21.06 0.83 -4.82
N ASN A 22 22.27 1.20 -4.39
CA ASN A 22 23.22 0.34 -3.70
C ASN A 22 23.01 0.40 -2.17
N TYR A 23 21.85 -0.05 -1.71
CA TYR A 23 21.45 0.04 -0.29
C TYR A 23 22.43 -0.66 0.69
N ILE A 24 23.10 -1.73 0.26
CA ILE A 24 24.13 -2.42 1.07
C ILE A 24 25.34 -1.50 1.34
N ASN A 25 25.79 -0.75 0.33
CA ASN A 25 26.92 0.17 0.49
C ASN A 25 26.50 1.43 1.24
N ALA A 26 25.29 1.93 0.96
CA ALA A 26 24.68 3.03 1.71
C ALA A 26 24.65 2.74 3.22
N MET A 27 24.19 1.54 3.61
CA MET A 27 24.18 1.08 5.00
C MET A 27 25.56 1.15 5.66
N LYS A 28 26.61 0.68 4.98
CA LYS A 28 27.99 0.71 5.51
C LYS A 28 28.44 2.13 5.78
N PHE A 29 28.16 3.06 4.87
CA PHE A 29 28.52 4.47 5.04
C PHE A 29 27.74 5.14 6.18
N TYR A 30 26.45 4.82 6.34
CA TYR A 30 25.66 5.31 7.47
C TYR A 30 26.12 4.73 8.83
N GLN A 31 26.55 3.47 8.86
CA GLN A 31 27.17 2.88 10.05
C GLN A 31 28.52 3.53 10.38
N GLN A 32 29.33 3.82 9.36
CA GLN A 32 30.60 4.54 9.53
C GLN A 32 30.38 5.95 10.09
N ALA A 33 29.40 6.69 9.57
CA ALA A 33 29.04 8.00 10.08
C ALA A 33 28.52 7.93 11.53
N LYS A 34 27.74 6.89 11.89
CA LYS A 34 27.34 6.63 13.29
C LYS A 34 28.52 6.34 14.21
N ALA A 35 29.51 5.58 13.74
CA ALA A 35 30.71 5.25 14.52
C ALA A 35 31.59 6.49 14.76
N LEU A 36 31.67 7.38 13.78
CA LEU A 36 32.43 8.63 13.86
C LEU A 36 31.74 9.70 14.72
N ASP A 37 30.41 9.74 14.73
CA ASP A 37 29.62 10.63 15.57
C ASP A 37 28.34 9.92 16.07
N PRO A 38 28.36 9.35 17.29
CA PRO A 38 27.20 8.75 17.92
C PRO A 38 26.06 9.74 18.20
N GLY A 39 26.27 11.05 18.07
CA GLY A 39 25.22 12.07 18.16
C GLY A 39 24.50 12.33 16.82
N PHE A 40 24.97 11.72 15.72
CA PHE A 40 24.46 12.00 14.38
C PHE A 40 23.17 11.24 14.08
N LYS A 41 22.06 11.73 14.62
CA LYS A 41 20.72 11.12 14.53
C LYS A 41 20.26 10.74 13.13
N ARG A 42 20.50 11.60 12.11
CA ARG A 42 20.11 11.30 10.71
C ARG A 42 20.79 10.05 10.17
N SER A 43 22.06 9.85 10.51
CA SER A 43 22.81 8.67 10.09
C SER A 43 22.34 7.40 10.79
N GLN A 44 21.90 7.51 12.05
CA GLN A 44 21.31 6.39 12.79
C GLN A 44 20.00 5.94 12.16
N GLN A 45 19.09 6.89 11.91
CA GLN A 45 17.80 6.62 11.29
C GLN A 45 17.95 5.97 9.91
N LYS A 46 18.86 6.47 9.07
CA LYS A 46 19.14 5.87 7.76
C LYS A 46 19.78 4.48 7.87
N ALA A 47 20.69 4.26 8.81
CA ALA A 47 21.28 2.93 9.01
C ALA A 47 20.23 1.89 9.46
N GLU A 48 19.32 2.28 10.34
CA GLU A 48 18.21 1.42 10.81
C GLU A 48 17.22 1.13 9.66
N ALA A 49 16.84 2.15 8.88
CA ALA A 49 15.96 1.98 7.73
C ALA A 49 16.58 1.06 6.65
N MET A 50 17.90 1.13 6.44
CA MET A 50 18.59 0.24 5.50
C MET A 50 18.71 -1.18 6.04
N GLN A 51 18.87 -1.34 7.36
CA GLN A 51 18.88 -2.64 8.00
C GLN A 51 17.51 -3.31 7.90
N SER A 52 16.42 -2.58 8.17
CA SER A 52 15.07 -3.08 7.96
C SER A 52 14.82 -3.41 6.49
N LEU A 53 15.34 -2.62 5.54
CA LEU A 53 15.31 -2.92 4.10
C LEU A 53 15.89 -4.29 3.75
N ASN A 54 17.07 -4.57 4.33
CA ASN A 54 17.84 -5.78 4.06
C ASN A 54 17.20 -7.01 4.71
N GLU A 55 16.58 -6.84 5.88
CA GLU A 55 15.83 -7.89 6.57
C GLU A 55 14.44 -8.12 5.94
N ALA A 56 13.81 -7.07 5.42
CA ALA A 56 12.46 -7.08 4.85
C ALA A 56 12.43 -7.28 3.33
N GLY A 57 13.34 -8.09 2.77
CA GLY A 57 13.36 -8.50 1.35
C GLY A 57 12.08 -9.19 0.81
N GLY A 58 10.96 -9.13 1.54
CA GLY A 58 9.63 -9.62 1.15
C GLY A 58 8.56 -8.54 0.91
N ASP A 59 8.65 -7.32 1.45
CA ASP A 59 7.54 -6.35 1.32
C ASP A 59 8.01 -4.90 1.06
N LYS A 60 8.17 -4.60 -0.24
CA LYS A 60 8.57 -3.28 -0.76
C LYS A 60 7.68 -2.14 -0.27
N GLN A 61 6.40 -2.37 0.04
CA GLN A 61 5.48 -1.28 0.37
C GLN A 61 5.67 -0.75 1.80
N GLN A 62 6.03 -1.62 2.74
CA GLN A 62 6.32 -1.20 4.12
C GLN A 62 7.61 -0.36 4.16
N ILE A 63 8.60 -0.78 3.39
CA ILE A 63 9.88 -0.09 3.20
C ILE A 63 9.71 1.33 2.64
N LEU A 64 8.92 1.49 1.57
CA LEU A 64 8.67 2.79 0.95
C LEU A 64 7.96 3.74 1.92
N THR A 65 7.08 3.21 2.77
CA THR A 65 6.39 3.97 3.81
C THR A 65 7.33 4.44 4.91
N GLU A 66 8.30 3.62 5.32
CA GLU A 66 9.31 3.97 6.33
C GLU A 66 10.34 4.98 5.82
N ILE A 67 10.80 4.84 4.57
CA ILE A 67 11.73 5.80 3.95
C ILE A 67 11.05 7.17 3.80
N ALA A 68 9.79 7.21 3.34
CA ALA A 68 9.02 8.45 3.23
C ALA A 68 8.82 9.16 4.58
N ARG A 69 8.75 8.40 5.68
CA ARG A 69 8.67 8.94 7.04
C ARG A 69 10.00 9.55 7.52
N VAL A 70 11.13 9.04 7.04
CA VAL A 70 12.48 9.48 7.44
C VAL A 70 12.96 10.70 6.64
N GLU A 71 12.50 10.91 5.41
CA GLU A 71 12.93 12.03 4.54
C GLU A 71 12.34 13.40 4.91
N GLY A 72 11.35 13.46 5.81
CA GLY A 72 10.91 14.70 6.43
C GLY A 72 9.84 15.47 5.67
N LYS A 73 8.59 15.23 6.06
CA LYS A 73 7.60 16.29 6.27
C LYS A 73 6.99 16.11 7.65
N GLU A 74 7.12 17.15 8.47
CA GLU A 74 6.30 17.37 9.65
C GLU A 74 4.85 17.56 9.19
N THR A 75 4.12 16.44 9.11
CA THR A 75 2.67 16.24 9.25
C THR A 75 2.47 14.81 8.73
N PRO A 76 1.86 13.89 9.51
CA PRO A 76 1.18 12.77 8.86
C PRO A 76 0.30 13.41 7.78
N PRO A 77 0.26 12.91 6.53
CA PRO A 77 -0.90 13.26 5.73
C PRO A 77 -2.09 12.90 6.62
N GLU A 78 -2.97 13.87 6.89
CA GLU A 78 -4.35 13.51 7.12
C GLU A 78 -4.74 12.77 5.85
N ILE A 79 -4.48 11.46 5.83
CA ILE A 79 -5.08 10.60 4.85
C ILE A 79 -6.53 10.72 5.24
N GLY A 80 -7.25 11.55 4.50
CA GLY A 80 -8.66 11.76 4.71
C GLY A 80 -9.31 10.38 4.77
N ALA A 81 -10.28 10.20 5.65
CA ALA A 81 -10.96 8.92 5.79
C ALA A 81 -11.44 8.37 4.43
N GLU A 82 -11.72 9.27 3.47
CA GLU A 82 -12.03 9.00 2.07
C GLU A 82 -10.90 8.26 1.34
N GLU A 83 -9.66 8.74 1.43
CA GLU A 83 -8.51 8.14 0.76
C GLU A 83 -8.09 6.82 1.43
N LEU A 84 -8.29 6.68 2.75
CA LEU A 84 -8.13 5.39 3.44
C LEU A 84 -9.18 4.36 3.00
N VAL A 85 -10.41 4.81 2.75
CA VAL A 85 -11.50 3.97 2.27
C VAL A 85 -11.25 3.54 0.82
N ASP A 86 -10.75 4.43 -0.04
CA ASP A 86 -10.39 4.10 -1.42
C ASP A 86 -9.23 3.11 -1.48
N MET A 87 -8.16 3.33 -0.71
CA MET A 87 -7.05 2.37 -0.62
C MET A 87 -7.48 1.01 -0.07
N ARG A 88 -8.48 0.98 0.82
CA ARG A 88 -9.01 -0.27 1.37
C ARG A 88 -9.94 -0.97 0.38
N LEU A 89 -10.73 -0.23 -0.38
CA LEU A 89 -11.58 -0.76 -1.46
C LEU A 89 -10.75 -1.33 -2.60
N ASP A 90 -9.67 -0.66 -2.98
CA ASP A 90 -8.73 -1.17 -3.99
C ASP A 90 -7.99 -2.41 -3.49
N ASN A 91 -7.54 -2.42 -2.23
CA ASN A 91 -6.98 -3.62 -1.63
C ASN A 91 -7.99 -4.76 -1.56
N LEU A 92 -9.26 -4.48 -1.23
CA LEU A 92 -10.30 -5.50 -1.24
C LEU A 92 -10.50 -6.03 -2.66
N ARG A 93 -10.66 -5.15 -3.65
CA ARG A 93 -10.84 -5.49 -5.06
C ARG A 93 -9.73 -6.39 -5.59
N ASN A 94 -8.48 -6.09 -5.24
CA ASN A 94 -7.31 -6.85 -5.68
C ASN A 94 -7.17 -8.21 -4.95
N ASN A 95 -7.74 -8.34 -3.74
CA ASN A 95 -7.64 -9.56 -2.92
C ASN A 95 -8.93 -10.40 -2.87
N LEU A 96 -10.05 -9.92 -3.43
CA LEU A 96 -11.34 -10.63 -3.48
C LEU A 96 -11.26 -12.00 -4.20
N ASN A 97 -10.26 -12.20 -5.07
CA ASN A 97 -10.00 -13.48 -5.72
C ASN A 97 -9.41 -14.57 -4.79
N SER A 98 -9.02 -14.24 -3.55
CA SER A 98 -8.45 -15.22 -2.60
C SER A 98 -9.44 -15.76 -1.55
N ILE A 99 -10.60 -15.11 -1.39
CA ILE A 99 -11.66 -15.53 -0.43
C ILE A 99 -12.85 -16.18 -1.17
N PHE A 100 -13.04 -15.86 -2.45
CA PHE A 100 -13.94 -16.64 -3.30
C PHE A 100 -13.22 -17.92 -3.72
N VAL A 101 -13.50 -19.02 -3.04
CA VAL A 101 -13.32 -20.34 -3.64
C VAL A 101 -14.55 -20.53 -4.54
N PRO A 102 -14.43 -20.60 -5.89
CA PRO A 102 -15.51 -21.07 -6.74
C PRO A 102 -15.61 -22.59 -6.54
N GLY A 103 -16.01 -23.01 -5.34
CA GLY A 103 -16.63 -24.30 -5.16
C GLY A 103 -18.03 -24.15 -5.72
N GLN A 104 -18.46 -25.11 -6.54
CA GLN A 104 -19.86 -25.21 -6.95
C GLN A 104 -20.71 -24.99 -5.71
N ASP A 105 -21.42 -23.86 -5.68
CA ASP A 105 -22.34 -23.58 -4.60
C ASP A 105 -23.46 -24.61 -4.73
N ALA A 106 -23.31 -25.72 -4.01
CA ALA A 106 -24.27 -26.81 -3.98
C ALA A 106 -25.51 -26.44 -3.15
N ARG A 107 -25.60 -25.19 -2.68
CA ARG A 107 -26.88 -24.64 -2.23
C ARG A 107 -27.79 -24.66 -3.44
N LYS A 108 -28.71 -25.63 -3.46
CA LYS A 108 -29.85 -25.59 -4.37
C LYS A 108 -30.47 -24.20 -4.26
N SER A 109 -30.62 -23.53 -5.40
CA SER A 109 -31.48 -22.37 -5.49
C SER A 109 -32.80 -22.75 -4.82
N VAL A 110 -33.26 -21.95 -3.87
CA VAL A 110 -34.66 -22.07 -3.47
C VAL A 110 -35.44 -21.60 -4.69
N GLU A 111 -36.01 -22.55 -5.42
CA GLU A 111 -37.00 -22.22 -6.44
C GLU A 111 -38.18 -21.66 -5.67
N GLU A 112 -38.36 -20.34 -5.78
CA GLU A 112 -39.62 -19.71 -5.44
C GLU A 112 -40.69 -20.46 -6.24
N ALA A 113 -41.58 -21.17 -5.56
CA ALA A 113 -42.68 -21.85 -6.21
C ALA A 113 -43.48 -20.78 -6.94
N ALA A 114 -43.30 -20.71 -8.27
CA ALA A 114 -44.13 -19.93 -9.18
C ALA A 114 -45.54 -20.53 -9.17
N THR A 115 -46.27 -20.25 -8.10
CA THR A 115 -47.71 -20.44 -7.99
C THR A 115 -48.28 -19.11 -7.59
N SER A 116 -48.39 -18.23 -8.59
CA SER A 116 -49.64 -17.56 -8.95
C SER A 116 -49.38 -16.60 -10.11
N GLY A 117 -49.91 -16.94 -11.29
CA GLY A 117 -49.91 -15.99 -12.40
C GLY A 117 -50.16 -16.66 -13.72
N ALA A 118 -51.42 -16.74 -14.10
CA ALA A 118 -51.91 -17.42 -15.28
C ALA A 118 -51.15 -17.09 -16.58
N ASN A 119 -51.18 -18.08 -17.46
CA ASN A 119 -51.06 -18.02 -18.90
C ASN A 119 -51.72 -16.75 -19.47
N LEU A 120 -50.98 -15.66 -19.64
CA LEU A 120 -51.49 -14.42 -20.23
C LEU A 120 -51.02 -14.38 -21.68
N GLY A 121 -51.87 -14.94 -22.55
CA GLY A 121 -51.77 -14.80 -23.99
C GLY A 121 -51.67 -13.34 -24.44
N GLU A 122 -51.37 -13.19 -25.73
CA GLU A 122 -51.15 -11.92 -26.43
C GLU A 122 -52.15 -10.83 -25.99
N LEU A 123 -51.62 -9.70 -25.50
CA LEU A 123 -52.44 -8.59 -25.02
C LEU A 123 -53.30 -8.04 -26.17
N PRO A 124 -54.60 -7.75 -25.93
CA PRO A 124 -55.45 -7.15 -26.96
C PRO A 124 -54.91 -5.77 -27.35
N PRO A 125 -55.07 -5.36 -28.62
CA PRO A 125 -54.60 -4.07 -29.08
C PRO A 125 -55.34 -2.94 -28.35
N PRO A 126 -54.66 -1.81 -28.09
CA PRO A 126 -55.22 -0.69 -27.33
C PRO A 126 -56.39 -0.04 -28.10
N PRO A 127 -57.36 0.54 -27.37
CA PRO A 127 -58.52 1.19 -27.96
C PRO A 127 -58.13 2.45 -28.76
N GLU A 128 -58.87 2.73 -29.84
CA GLU A 128 -58.68 3.94 -30.63
C GLU A 128 -59.12 5.19 -29.86
N ASN A 129 -58.38 6.30 -30.03
CA ASN A 129 -58.69 7.56 -29.37
C ASN A 129 -59.98 8.20 -29.95
N PRO A 130 -61.00 8.50 -29.14
CA PRO A 130 -62.12 9.32 -29.57
C PRO A 130 -61.70 10.80 -29.75
N ARG A 131 -62.30 11.46 -30.76
CA ARG A 131 -62.10 12.87 -31.18
C ARG A 131 -62.66 13.90 -30.20
#